data_AF-A0AAW0KRZ8-F1
#
_entry.id   AF-A0AAW0KRZ8-F1
#
_cell.length_a   1.000
_cell.length_b   1.000
_cell.length_c   1.000
_cell.angle_alpha   90.00
_cell.angle_beta   90.00
_cell.angle_gamma   90.00
#
_symmetry.space_group_name_H-M   'P 1'
#
loop_
_entity.id
_entity.type
_entity.pdbx_description
1 polymer ?
#
loop_
_entity_poly.entity_id
_entity_poly.type
_entity_poly.pdbx_seq_one_letter_code
_entity_poly.pdbx_strand_id
1 'polypeptide(L)'
;MHYFKSKQEGKENVYPCVKLAKTLIAKKENTAPAAILSVFRSNGKEQKKALKDSLEMLKIMEEQGLGEKKFLGGDRIRIVDIAFGTIAHWYGVIEEIIEVKVLEAHALPRLHAW
;
A
#
# COMPACT_ATOMS: atom_id res chain seq x y z
N MET A 1 -19.18 3.38 -11.15
CA MET A 1 -17.82 3.95 -11.26
C MET A 1 -17.72 5.37 -11.84
N HIS A 2 -18.78 5.93 -12.46
CA HIS A 2 -18.76 7.30 -13.00
C HIS A 2 -18.92 8.40 -11.95
N TYR A 3 -19.70 8.16 -10.89
CA TYR A 3 -20.05 9.16 -9.87
C TYR A 3 -18.86 9.65 -9.01
N PHE A 4 -17.82 8.81 -8.86
CA PHE A 4 -16.63 9.15 -8.06
C PHE A 4 -15.57 9.94 -8.84
N LYS A 5 -15.54 9.81 -10.18
CA LYS A 5 -14.54 10.49 -11.02
C LYS A 5 -14.77 12.01 -11.07
N SER A 6 -16.03 12.45 -11.14
CA SER A 6 -16.39 13.87 -11.28
C SER A 6 -16.09 14.74 -10.04
N LYS A 7 -16.00 14.15 -8.84
CA LYS A 7 -15.69 14.90 -7.60
C LYS A 7 -14.19 15.09 -7.32
N GLN A 8 -13.32 14.47 -8.11
CA GLN A 8 -11.86 14.48 -7.93
C GLN A 8 -11.14 15.37 -8.96
N GLU A 9 -11.85 15.88 -9.97
CA GLU A 9 -11.34 16.91 -10.87
C GLU A 9 -11.16 18.23 -10.09
N GLY A 10 -9.94 18.79 -10.13
CA GLY A 10 -9.61 20.08 -9.49
C GLY A 10 -9.05 20.05 -8.07
N LYS A 11 -9.09 18.92 -7.34
CA LYS A 11 -8.61 18.83 -5.93
C LYS A 11 -7.13 18.46 -5.75
N GLU A 12 -6.39 18.39 -6.85
CA GLU A 12 -5.04 17.81 -6.92
C GLU A 12 -3.97 18.63 -6.19
N ASN A 13 -4.17 19.94 -6.07
CA ASN A 13 -3.30 20.84 -5.31
C ASN A 13 -3.75 21.06 -3.86
N VAL A 14 -4.94 20.57 -3.48
CA VAL A 14 -5.55 20.79 -2.15
C VAL A 14 -5.32 19.58 -1.24
N TYR A 15 -5.27 18.37 -1.80
CA TYR A 15 -5.10 17.13 -1.05
C TYR A 15 -3.96 16.30 -1.64
N PRO A 16 -2.75 16.33 -1.04
CA PRO A 16 -1.59 15.58 -1.52
C PRO A 16 -1.84 14.06 -1.65
N CYS A 17 -2.73 13.52 -0.82
CA CYS A 17 -3.16 12.13 -0.90
C CYS A 17 -3.98 11.82 -2.17
N VAL A 18 -4.74 12.78 -2.71
CA VAL A 18 -5.49 12.63 -3.97
C VAL A 18 -4.55 12.66 -5.17
N LYS A 19 -3.50 13.49 -5.13
CA LYS A 19 -2.44 13.50 -6.14
C LYS A 19 -1.67 12.17 -6.14
N LEU A 20 -1.28 11.68 -4.96
CA LEU A 20 -0.63 10.37 -4.81
C LEU A 20 -1.55 9.24 -5.31
N ALA A 21 -2.82 9.24 -4.91
CA ALA A 21 -3.80 8.25 -5.37
C ALA A 21 -4.00 8.31 -6.89
N LYS A 22 -4.05 9.50 -7.50
CA LYS A 22 -4.13 9.66 -8.95
C LYS A 22 -2.86 9.20 -9.67
N THR A 23 -1.67 9.50 -9.16
CA THR A 23 -0.41 8.98 -9.72
C THR A 23 -0.37 7.45 -9.66
N LEU A 24 -0.89 6.86 -8.57
CA LEU A 24 -1.01 5.40 -8.41
C LEU A 24 -2.13 4.80 -9.30
N ILE A 25 -3.19 5.54 -9.61
CA ILE A 25 -4.26 5.12 -10.53
C ILE A 25 -3.83 5.27 -12.00
N ALA A 26 -3.04 6.30 -12.34
CA ALA A 26 -2.54 6.54 -13.69
C ALA A 26 -1.43 5.56 -14.09
N LYS A 27 -0.65 5.06 -13.11
CA LYS A 27 0.15 3.85 -13.26
C LYS A 27 -0.80 2.64 -13.19
N LYS A 28 -1.33 2.22 -14.34
CA LYS A 28 -2.21 1.04 -14.54
C LYS A 28 -2.05 -0.03 -13.44
N GLU A 29 -3.12 -0.23 -12.67
CA GLU A 29 -3.36 -1.35 -11.75
C GLU A 29 -2.25 -1.65 -10.73
N ASN A 30 -1.98 -0.74 -9.80
CA ASN A 30 -1.27 -1.12 -8.57
C ASN A 30 -1.70 -0.28 -7.36
N THR A 31 -2.94 -0.46 -6.92
CA THR A 31 -3.38 0.01 -5.60
C THR A 31 -3.04 -1.06 -4.55
N ALA A 32 -2.74 -0.66 -3.32
CA ALA A 32 -2.35 -1.60 -2.26
C ALA A 32 -3.35 -2.76 -2.03
N PRO A 33 -4.70 -2.54 -2.11
CA PRO A 33 -5.66 -3.65 -2.09
C PRO A 33 -5.57 -4.60 -3.30
N ALA A 34 -5.21 -4.09 -4.49
CA ALA A 34 -5.03 -4.92 -5.69
C ALA A 34 -3.76 -5.76 -5.62
N ALA A 35 -2.68 -5.25 -5.00
CA ALA A 35 -1.44 -5.99 -4.79
C ALA A 35 -1.65 -7.19 -3.85
N ILE A 36 -2.29 -6.99 -2.70
CA ILE A 36 -2.68 -8.07 -1.77
C ILE A 36 -3.48 -9.15 -2.49
N LEU A 37 -4.50 -8.72 -3.22
CA LEU A 37 -5.40 -9.65 -3.92
C LEU A 37 -4.68 -10.43 -5.02
N SER A 38 -3.73 -9.79 -5.71
CA SER A 38 -2.90 -10.43 -6.72
C SER A 38 -1.98 -11.48 -6.11
N VAL A 39 -1.32 -11.18 -4.98
CA VAL A 39 -0.48 -12.14 -4.25
C VAL A 39 -1.29 -13.36 -3.81
N PHE A 40 -2.48 -13.13 -3.24
CA PHE A 40 -3.33 -14.22 -2.76
C PHE A 40 -3.89 -15.11 -3.88
N ARG A 41 -4.26 -14.53 -5.03
CA ARG A 41 -4.93 -15.27 -6.12
C ARG A 41 -4.00 -15.93 -7.12
N SER A 42 -2.73 -15.55 -7.13
CA SER A 42 -1.75 -16.06 -8.10
C SER A 42 -0.94 -17.21 -7.50
N ASN A 43 -0.32 -18.01 -8.37
CA ASN A 43 0.53 -19.14 -7.98
C ASN A 43 1.86 -19.14 -8.76
N GLY A 44 2.88 -19.79 -8.21
CA GLY A 44 4.15 -20.03 -8.90
C GLY A 44 4.87 -18.74 -9.34
N LYS A 45 5.11 -18.59 -10.64
CA LYS A 45 5.88 -17.45 -11.18
C LYS A 45 5.14 -16.11 -11.06
N GLU A 46 3.82 -16.13 -11.21
CA GLU A 46 2.99 -14.93 -11.11
C GLU A 46 2.92 -14.42 -9.67
N GLN A 47 2.82 -15.33 -8.71
CA GLN A 47 2.87 -15.00 -7.29
C GLN A 47 4.19 -14.36 -6.88
N LYS A 48 5.32 -14.90 -7.36
CA LYS A 48 6.64 -14.29 -7.12
C LYS A 48 6.74 -12.87 -7.69
N LYS A 49 6.15 -12.63 -8.86
CA LYS A 49 6.09 -11.28 -9.44
C LYS A 49 5.22 -10.35 -8.60
N ALA A 50 4.01 -10.79 -8.24
CA ALA A 50 3.09 -10.02 -7.41
C ALA A 50 3.71 -9.66 -6.05
N LEU A 51 4.44 -10.59 -5.42
CA LEU A 51 5.19 -10.36 -4.19
C LEU A 51 6.27 -9.30 -4.35
N LYS A 52 7.03 -9.36 -5.45
CA LYS A 52 8.07 -8.37 -5.73
C LYS A 52 7.48 -6.97 -5.95
N ASP A 53 6.43 -6.87 -6.75
CA ASP A 53 5.75 -5.60 -7.06
C ASP A 53 5.12 -5.02 -5.79
N SER A 54 4.54 -5.89 -4.95
CA SER A 54 4.03 -5.56 -3.63
C SER A 54 5.12 -5.01 -2.70
N LEU A 55 6.26 -5.69 -2.62
CA LEU A 55 7.39 -5.25 -1.79
C LEU A 55 7.94 -3.89 -2.24
N GLU A 56 8.02 -3.64 -3.54
CA GLU A 56 8.44 -2.34 -4.08
C GLU A 56 7.47 -1.22 -3.70
N MET A 57 6.16 -1.49 -3.74
CA MET A 57 5.15 -0.54 -3.27
C MET A 57 5.32 -0.24 -1.77
N LEU A 58 5.55 -1.26 -0.95
CA LEU A 58 5.76 -1.09 0.49
C LEU A 58 7.03 -0.28 0.80
N LYS A 59 8.12 -0.47 0.04
CA LYS A 59 9.33 0.36 0.16
C LYS A 59 9.06 1.83 -0.14
N ILE A 60 8.34 2.12 -1.22
CA ILE A 60 7.92 3.50 -1.54
C ILE A 60 7.07 4.07 -0.39
N MET A 61 6.19 3.26 0.19
CA MET A 61 5.35 3.68 1.29
C MET A 61 6.16 3.94 2.57
N GLU A 62 7.17 3.13 2.85
CA GLU A 62 8.09 3.35 3.98
C GLU A 62 8.92 4.63 3.82
N GLU A 63 9.43 4.89 2.62
CA GLU A 63 10.30 6.03 2.34
C GLU A 63 9.52 7.33 2.22
N GLN A 64 8.44 7.34 1.42
CA GLN A 64 7.72 8.56 1.04
C GLN A 64 6.42 8.75 1.82
N GLY A 65 5.76 7.65 2.17
CA GLY A 65 4.49 7.66 2.92
C GLY A 65 4.74 7.93 4.41
N LEU A 66 5.40 6.98 5.07
CA LEU A 66 5.75 7.04 6.48
C LEU A 66 6.94 7.99 6.68
N GLY A 67 8.05 7.78 5.96
CA GLY A 67 9.28 8.54 6.16
C GLY A 67 9.68 8.51 7.63
N GLU A 68 9.98 9.67 8.20
CA GLU A 68 10.33 9.83 9.63
C GLU A 68 9.10 10.05 10.54
N LYS A 69 7.88 9.95 10.02
CA LYS A 69 6.66 10.18 10.80
C LYS A 69 6.32 8.94 11.62
N LYS A 70 5.74 9.15 12.80
CA LYS A 70 5.25 8.06 13.67
C LYS A 70 4.07 7.31 13.05
N PHE A 71 3.20 8.02 12.35
CA PHE A 71 2.05 7.47 11.63
C PHE A 71 2.08 7.98 10.19
N LEU A 72 1.43 7.28 9.26
CA LEU A 72 1.20 7.79 7.90
C LEU A 72 0.43 9.11 7.95
N GLY A 73 -0.44 9.27 8.95
CA GLY A 73 -1.12 10.51 9.29
C GLY A 73 -0.26 11.62 9.90
N GLY A 74 1.02 11.39 10.22
CA GLY A 74 1.89 12.31 10.95
C GLY A 74 2.01 11.95 12.44
N ASP A 75 1.68 12.90 13.33
CA ASP A 75 1.81 12.71 14.78
C ASP A 75 0.63 11.98 15.43
N ARG A 76 -0.50 11.88 14.72
CA ARG A 76 -1.72 11.22 15.17
C ARG A 76 -2.27 10.31 14.08
N ILE A 77 -2.88 9.20 14.51
CA ILE A 77 -3.60 8.26 13.65
C ILE A 77 -4.71 9.01 12.89
N ARG A 78 -4.77 8.81 11.57
CA ARG A 78 -5.83 9.32 10.69
C ARG A 78 -6.39 8.20 9.83
N ILE A 79 -7.35 8.54 8.98
CA ILE A 79 -8.02 7.57 8.10
C ILE A 79 -7.04 6.76 7.23
N VAL A 80 -5.91 7.35 6.84
CA VAL A 80 -4.85 6.67 6.07
C VAL A 80 -4.19 5.55 6.86
N ASP A 81 -3.99 5.74 8.16
CA ASP A 81 -3.43 4.73 9.07
C ASP A 81 -4.40 3.57 9.25
N ILE A 82 -5.70 3.85 9.41
CA ILE A 82 -6.73 2.81 9.55
C ILE A 82 -6.85 1.99 8.25
N ALA A 83 -6.83 2.67 7.10
CA ALA A 83 -6.88 2.00 5.80
C ALA A 83 -5.65 1.10 5.58
N PHE A 84 -4.45 1.61 5.92
CA PHE A 84 -3.23 0.82 5.81
C PHE A 84 -3.12 -0.28 6.87
N GLY A 85 -3.67 -0.10 8.07
CA GLY A 85 -3.72 -1.12 9.11
C GLY A 85 -4.52 -2.35 8.67
N THR A 86 -5.61 -2.14 7.92
CA THR A 86 -6.36 -3.23 7.29
C THR A 86 -5.50 -4.01 6.30
N ILE A 87 -4.67 -3.32 5.53
CA ILE A 87 -3.77 -3.91 4.53
C ILE A 87 -2.68 -4.74 5.23
N ALA A 88 -2.05 -4.17 6.27
CA ALA A 88 -1.05 -4.88 7.08
C ALA A 88 -1.64 -6.14 7.74
N HIS A 89 -2.87 -6.08 8.24
CA HIS A 89 -3.57 -7.24 8.80
C HIS A 89 -3.72 -8.39 7.77
N TRP A 90 -4.11 -8.06 6.54
CA TRP A 90 -4.23 -9.06 5.46
C TRP A 90 -2.89 -9.64 5.02
N TYR A 91 -1.79 -8.88 5.07
CA TYR A 91 -0.46 -9.44 4.85
C TYR A 91 -0.13 -10.51 5.88
N GLY A 92 -0.42 -10.29 7.17
CA GLY A 92 -0.19 -11.32 8.20
C GLY A 92 -0.84 -12.67 7.84
N VAL A 93 -2.08 -12.64 7.36
CA VAL A 93 -2.81 -13.86 6.92
C VAL A 93 -2.18 -14.46 5.67
N ILE A 94 -1.84 -13.65 4.66
CA ILE A 94 -1.26 -14.14 3.41
C ILE A 94 0.10 -14.77 3.65
N GLU A 95 0.98 -14.12 4.42
CA GLU A 95 2.33 -14.61 4.73
C GLU A 95 2.30 -16.02 5.33
N GLU A 96 1.31 -16.35 6.15
CA GLU A 96 1.10 -17.69 6.70
C GLU A 96 0.68 -18.71 5.64
N ILE A 97 -0.19 -18.30 4.69
CA ILE A 97 -0.71 -19.18 3.64
C ILE A 97 0.35 -19.52 2.59
N ILE A 98 1.18 -18.54 2.22
CA ILE A 98 2.18 -18.70 1.16
C ILE A 98 3.58 -18.97 1.69
N GLU A 99 3.74 -19.03 3.02
CA GLU A 99 5.01 -19.25 3.73
C GLU A 99 6.14 -18.28 3.31
N VAL A 100 5.77 -17.04 2.99
CA VAL A 100 6.71 -15.98 2.59
C VAL A 100 6.47 -14.76 3.47
N LYS A 101 7.56 -14.21 4.02
CA LYS A 101 7.53 -12.95 4.75
C LYS A 101 7.71 -11.77 3.79
N VAL A 102 6.81 -10.81 3.85
CA VAL A 102 6.81 -9.58 3.03
C VAL A 102 7.14 -8.37 3.88
N LEU A 103 6.56 -8.28 5.08
CA LEU A 103 6.84 -7.23 6.07
C LEU A 103 8.00 -7.66 6.96
N GLU A 104 9.21 -7.73 6.41
CA GLU A 104 10.39 -8.10 7.20
C GLU A 104 11.11 -6.87 7.77
N ALA A 105 11.47 -6.93 9.06
CA ALA A 105 12.17 -5.84 9.75
C ALA A 105 13.48 -5.41 9.08
N HIS A 106 14.17 -6.31 8.37
CA HIS A 106 15.41 -5.97 7.67
C HIS A 106 15.17 -5.20 6.37
N ALA A 107 14.02 -5.40 5.73
CA ALA A 107 13.67 -4.78 4.44
C ALA A 107 12.81 -3.53 4.62
N LEU A 108 11.98 -3.53 5.66
CA LEU A 108 10.98 -2.52 5.96
C LEU A 108 10.97 -2.16 7.46
N PRO A 109 12.09 -1.70 8.04
CA PRO A 109 12.24 -1.52 9.48
C PRO A 109 11.21 -0.56 10.10
N ARG A 110 10.86 0.54 9.41
CA ARG A 110 9.91 1.52 9.95
C ARG A 110 8.47 1.05 9.80
N LEU A 111 8.12 0.44 8.67
CA LEU A 111 6.77 -0.13 8.51
C LEU A 111 6.55 -1.35 9.40
N HIS A 112 7.59 -2.12 9.72
CA HIS A 112 7.50 -3.23 10.67
C HIS A 112 7.33 -2.75 12.12
N ALA A 113 7.91 -1.60 12.48
CA ALA A 113 7.76 -1.01 13.80
C ALA A 113 6.45 -0.23 13.99
N TRP A 114 5.85 0.23 12.88
CA TRP A 114 4.57 0.93 12.81
C TRP A 114 3.40 -0.02 13.08
#